data_AF-A0A966NHS6-F1
#
_entry.id   AF-A0A966NHS6-F1
#
_cell.length_a   1.000
_cell.length_b   1.000
_cell.length_c   1.000
_cell.angle_alpha   90.00
_cell.angle_beta   90.00
_cell.angle_gamma   90.00
#
_symmetry.space_group_name_H-M   'P 1'
#
loop_
_entity.id
_entity.type
_entity.pdbx_description
1 polymer ?
#
loop_
_entity_poly.entity_id
_entity_poly.type
_entity_poly.pdbx_seq_one_letter_code
_entity_poly.pdbx_strand_id
1 'polypeptide(L)'
;MKSSLLKRSLIAGAVVVTSVASTIPMIGAASAAVITAAGSDTTENVMGSILSQLNTDANPTYNVPVYSTSNFTVPGDAYCPDITFTRTIGSLPIPSPTAPGIAAPNGSGAGRNALRDYVASTKRYSGGVEVTVAADGQSAYDAATPVKGCVDIARSSGFSSGSPAATKGQYFGFALDAVSWASPSTKAPSTLTIEQLQKIYNCTYTNWSQVGGQDGAIQRYLPQTSSGTRAYFISDVLGFSSSTTYNAVGSDCPAAKIVDKNGDPFEENRGDKIPDADLETAILPFSAGQWAYQANNSVNPSIDQRKSSTGVVTQIKGINRSTFGKTGSGDNTVNNTGHVAYNTIDGRYQLNDAGWGNVDPTPDAAGYPVVVGNTTKDSGKTWDNVDFPGVRQVYNVLMTDSPSYSVARGMVGFDNVDGGAKSTLCSGGFKTTISAYGFSPMPSTANQTSNIAGSTCRRYLA
;
A
#
# COMPACT_ATOMS: atom_id res chain seq x y z
N MET A 1 -19.69 -99.43 13.68
CA MET A 1 -19.30 -99.30 15.11
C MET A 1 -18.27 -98.20 15.24
N LYS A 2 -18.55 -97.20 16.08
CA LYS A 2 -17.67 -96.16 16.70
C LYS A 2 -16.90 -95.24 15.73
N SER A 3 -17.37 -94.01 15.42
CA SER A 3 -17.37 -92.76 16.21
C SER A 3 -15.99 -92.23 16.61
N SER A 4 -15.56 -91.10 16.01
CA SER A 4 -14.93 -89.99 16.75
C SER A 4 -14.81 -88.75 15.85
N LEU A 5 -15.65 -87.76 16.12
CA LEU A 5 -15.59 -86.39 15.62
C LEU A 5 -14.62 -85.60 16.52
N LEU A 6 -13.50 -85.12 15.97
CA LEU A 6 -12.69 -84.11 16.66
C LEU A 6 -13.39 -82.75 16.58
N LYS A 7 -14.02 -82.37 17.70
CA LYS A 7 -14.48 -81.01 18.00
C LYS A 7 -13.27 -80.08 18.11
N ARG A 8 -13.16 -79.08 17.23
CA ARG A 8 -12.32 -77.90 17.48
C ARG A 8 -13.13 -76.92 18.33
N SER A 9 -12.77 -76.82 19.60
CA SER A 9 -13.31 -75.84 20.53
C SER A 9 -12.86 -74.44 20.12
N LEU A 10 -13.81 -73.57 19.76
CA LEU A 10 -13.59 -72.13 19.78
C LEU A 10 -13.54 -71.67 21.24
N ILE A 11 -12.40 -71.17 21.67
CA ILE A 11 -12.31 -70.37 22.89
C ILE A 11 -12.78 -68.97 22.50
N ALA A 12 -14.04 -68.65 22.78
CA ALA A 12 -14.55 -67.29 22.73
C ALA A 12 -14.02 -66.53 23.95
N GLY A 13 -12.91 -65.82 23.77
CA GLY A 13 -12.49 -64.78 24.72
C GLY A 13 -13.43 -63.59 24.56
N ALA A 14 -14.36 -63.41 25.50
CA ALA A 14 -15.17 -62.21 25.58
C ALA A 14 -14.28 -61.03 26.01
N VAL A 15 -13.76 -60.28 25.05
CA VAL A 15 -13.24 -58.93 25.31
C VAL A 15 -14.47 -58.04 25.48
N VAL A 16 -14.76 -57.66 26.72
CA VAL A 16 -15.70 -56.58 27.00
C VAL A 16 -15.04 -55.28 26.56
N VAL A 17 -15.24 -54.91 25.30
CA VAL A 17 -14.97 -53.55 24.82
C VAL A 17 -16.14 -52.70 25.33
N THR A 18 -15.95 -52.04 26.48
CA THR A 18 -16.76 -50.87 26.80
C THR A 18 -16.47 -49.82 25.73
N SER A 19 -17.30 -49.77 24.69
CA SER A 19 -17.32 -48.64 23.78
C SER A 19 -17.81 -47.43 24.56
N VAL A 20 -16.89 -46.67 25.14
CA VAL A 20 -17.14 -45.24 25.32
C VAL A 20 -17.34 -44.72 23.92
N ALA A 21 -18.58 -44.34 23.59
CA ALA A 21 -18.85 -43.52 22.44
C ALA A 21 -18.11 -42.21 22.67
N SER A 22 -16.84 -42.16 22.23
CA SER A 22 -16.16 -40.91 22.03
C SER A 22 -16.93 -40.23 20.92
N THR A 23 -17.84 -39.33 21.28
CA THR A 23 -18.26 -38.27 20.37
C THR A 23 -16.98 -37.51 20.05
N ILE A 24 -16.25 -37.93 19.01
CA ILE A 24 -15.31 -37.07 18.32
C ILE A 24 -16.22 -35.89 17.92
N PRO A 25 -16.05 -34.69 18.50
CA PRO A 25 -16.77 -33.55 17.98
C PRO A 25 -16.44 -33.54 16.49
N MET A 26 -17.47 -33.65 15.63
CA MET A 26 -17.27 -33.30 14.24
C MET A 26 -16.63 -31.91 14.29
N ILE A 27 -15.37 -31.83 13.89
CA ILE A 27 -14.71 -30.56 13.65
C ILE A 27 -15.59 -29.95 12.57
N GLY A 28 -16.43 -28.99 12.96
CA GLY A 28 -17.25 -28.24 12.03
C GLY A 28 -16.35 -27.71 10.93
N ALA A 29 -16.90 -27.57 9.72
CA ALA A 29 -16.18 -26.97 8.60
C ALA A 29 -15.31 -25.81 9.11
N ALA A 30 -14.01 -25.83 8.80
CA ALA A 30 -13.10 -24.75 9.16
C ALA A 30 -13.80 -23.42 8.83
N SER A 31 -13.95 -22.54 9.83
CA SER A 31 -14.62 -21.26 9.57
C SER A 31 -13.94 -20.58 8.39
N ALA A 32 -14.72 -19.91 7.54
CA ALA A 32 -14.19 -19.09 6.45
C ALA A 32 -12.99 -18.26 6.94
N ALA A 33 -11.92 -18.22 6.13
CA ALA A 33 -10.77 -17.36 6.45
C ALA A 33 -11.23 -15.90 6.34
N VAL A 34 -11.09 -15.13 7.41
CA VAL A 34 -11.42 -13.70 7.40
C VAL A 34 -10.19 -12.94 6.94
N ILE A 35 -10.26 -12.30 5.78
CA ILE A 35 -9.10 -11.64 5.16
C ILE A 35 -9.09 -10.16 5.52
N THR A 36 -8.09 -9.75 6.30
CA THR A 36 -7.94 -8.37 6.76
C THR A 36 -6.82 -7.65 6.01
N ALA A 37 -7.13 -6.47 5.46
CA ALA A 37 -6.16 -5.59 4.83
C ALA A 37 -5.98 -4.27 5.60
N ALA A 38 -4.74 -3.85 5.81
CA ALA A 38 -4.40 -2.61 6.53
C ALA A 38 -3.09 -1.98 6.03
N GLY A 39 -2.79 -0.74 6.39
CA GLY A 39 -1.52 -0.09 6.08
C GLY A 39 -1.66 1.20 5.30
N SER A 40 -1.11 1.25 4.08
CA SER A 40 -1.02 2.49 3.31
C SER A 40 -2.38 3.09 2.94
N ASP A 41 -2.62 4.30 3.44
CA ASP A 41 -3.71 5.20 3.07
C ASP A 41 -3.67 5.56 1.57
N THR A 42 -2.48 5.73 0.99
CA THR A 42 -2.30 5.95 -0.45
C THR A 42 -3.00 4.88 -1.29
N THR A 43 -3.03 3.62 -0.85
CA THR A 43 -3.67 2.52 -1.61
C THR A 43 -5.00 2.07 -1.00
N GLU A 44 -5.46 2.73 0.08
CA GLU A 44 -6.60 2.29 0.87
C GLU A 44 -7.88 2.17 0.06
N ASN A 45 -8.22 3.24 -0.67
CA ASN A 45 -9.48 3.34 -1.36
C ASN A 45 -9.57 2.38 -2.56
N VAL A 46 -8.49 2.25 -3.33
CA VAL A 46 -8.43 1.31 -4.46
C VAL A 46 -8.51 -0.14 -3.97
N MET A 47 -7.80 -0.48 -2.89
CA MET A 47 -7.87 -1.82 -2.31
C MET A 47 -9.21 -2.09 -1.65
N GLY A 48 -9.85 -1.08 -1.04
CA GLY A 48 -11.21 -1.20 -0.51
C GLY A 48 -12.22 -1.57 -1.59
N SER A 49 -12.13 -0.95 -2.76
CA SER A 49 -12.98 -1.27 -3.91
C SER A 49 -12.67 -2.63 -4.54
N ILE A 50 -11.40 -3.03 -4.59
CA ILE A 50 -11.00 -4.35 -5.10
C ILE A 50 -11.47 -5.45 -4.15
N LEU A 51 -11.19 -5.32 -2.85
CA LEU A 51 -11.54 -6.32 -1.85
C LEU A 51 -13.06 -6.46 -1.70
N SER A 52 -13.82 -5.37 -1.74
CA SER A 52 -15.29 -5.45 -1.71
C SER A 52 -15.88 -6.25 -2.88
N GLN A 53 -15.24 -6.22 -4.06
CA GLN A 53 -15.62 -7.02 -5.22
C GLN A 53 -15.16 -8.48 -5.13
N LEU A 54 -14.15 -8.77 -4.30
CA LEU A 54 -13.66 -10.13 -4.01
C LEU A 54 -14.32 -10.75 -2.77
N ASN A 55 -15.14 -9.99 -2.05
CA ASN A 55 -15.78 -10.40 -0.81
C ASN A 55 -16.79 -11.52 -1.05
N THR A 56 -16.66 -12.62 -0.32
CA THR A 56 -17.57 -13.79 -0.39
C THR A 56 -17.82 -14.35 1.00
N ASP A 57 -18.94 -15.06 1.20
CA ASP A 57 -19.23 -15.73 2.47
C ASP A 57 -18.15 -16.75 2.87
N ALA A 58 -17.49 -17.36 1.87
CA ALA A 58 -16.41 -18.33 2.08
C ALA A 58 -15.08 -17.69 2.47
N ASN A 59 -14.86 -16.43 2.08
CA ASN A 59 -13.65 -15.66 2.38
C ASN A 59 -14.02 -14.18 2.51
N PRO A 60 -14.62 -13.76 3.63
CA PRO A 60 -15.02 -12.37 3.80
C PRO A 60 -13.80 -11.47 3.93
N THR A 61 -13.85 -10.29 3.33
CA THR A 61 -12.73 -9.34 3.29
C THR A 61 -13.04 -8.06 4.07
N TYR A 62 -12.09 -7.60 4.86
CA TYR A 62 -12.20 -6.37 5.65
C TYR A 62 -11.01 -5.44 5.36
N ASN A 63 -11.29 -4.30 4.72
CA ASN A 63 -10.30 -3.25 4.47
C ASN A 63 -10.33 -2.26 5.63
N VAL A 64 -9.40 -2.39 6.57
CA VAL A 64 -9.32 -1.56 7.77
C VAL A 64 -8.98 -0.12 7.35
N PRO A 65 -9.86 0.86 7.63
CA PRO A 65 -9.61 2.25 7.31
C PRO A 65 -8.51 2.81 8.20
N VAL A 66 -7.59 3.59 7.61
CA VAL A 66 -6.55 4.30 8.37
C VAL A 66 -7.18 5.33 9.30
N TYR A 67 -8.21 6.03 8.83
CA TYR A 67 -9.00 6.98 9.62
C TYR A 67 -10.44 6.52 9.68
N SER A 68 -10.81 5.92 10.80
CA SER A 68 -12.22 5.65 11.07
C SER A 68 -12.82 6.75 11.93
N THR A 69 -14.05 7.17 11.60
CA THR A 69 -14.90 8.02 12.44
C THR A 69 -15.76 7.22 13.42
N SER A 70 -15.63 5.89 13.42
CA SER A 70 -16.27 4.95 14.34
C SER A 70 -15.36 3.77 14.64
N ASN A 71 -15.69 2.89 15.59
CA ASN A 71 -14.92 1.66 15.75
C ASN A 71 -15.16 0.75 14.53
N PHE A 72 -14.10 0.10 14.05
CA PHE A 72 -14.17 -0.84 12.94
C PHE A 72 -13.86 -2.24 13.46
N THR A 73 -14.85 -3.12 13.46
CA THR A 73 -14.71 -4.50 13.97
C THR A 73 -14.56 -5.48 12.82
N VAL A 74 -13.50 -6.27 12.88
CA VAL A 74 -13.26 -7.42 12.02
C VAL A 74 -13.64 -8.67 12.80
N PRO A 75 -14.58 -9.50 12.31
CA PRO A 75 -14.89 -10.78 12.93
C PRO A 75 -13.67 -11.70 12.95
N GLY A 76 -13.57 -12.50 14.01
CA GLY A 76 -12.56 -13.53 14.13
C GLY A 76 -12.80 -14.70 13.20
N ASP A 77 -11.77 -15.53 13.07
CA ASP A 77 -11.80 -16.79 12.34
C ASP A 77 -11.07 -17.89 13.14
N ALA A 78 -10.68 -18.96 12.45
CA ALA A 78 -9.98 -20.08 13.06
C ALA A 78 -8.58 -19.74 13.59
N TYR A 79 -8.02 -18.56 13.26
CA TYR A 79 -6.66 -18.14 13.62
C TYR A 79 -6.62 -16.83 14.41
N CYS A 80 -7.71 -16.06 14.37
CA CYS A 80 -7.83 -14.74 14.98
C CYS A 80 -9.12 -14.55 15.78
N PRO A 81 -9.11 -13.81 16.90
CA PRO A 81 -10.32 -13.42 17.59
C PRO A 81 -10.97 -12.24 16.86
N ASP A 82 -12.17 -11.84 17.28
CA ASP A 82 -12.74 -10.57 16.88
C ASP A 82 -11.77 -9.43 17.22
N ILE A 83 -11.44 -8.61 16.22
CA ILE A 83 -10.57 -7.44 16.39
C ILE A 83 -11.41 -6.19 16.23
N THR A 84 -11.37 -5.32 17.24
CA THR A 84 -11.93 -3.96 17.14
C THR A 84 -10.82 -2.94 17.02
N PHE A 85 -10.75 -2.29 15.85
CA PHE A 85 -9.92 -1.13 15.62
C PHE A 85 -10.65 0.12 16.12
N THR A 86 -10.01 0.88 17.02
CA THR A 86 -10.65 2.05 17.64
C THR A 86 -10.71 3.22 16.68
N ARG A 87 -11.79 4.01 16.80
CA ARG A 87 -11.89 5.32 16.16
C ARG A 87 -10.65 6.15 16.49
N THR A 88 -10.11 6.81 15.49
CA THR A 88 -9.07 7.82 15.67
C THR A 88 -9.71 9.21 15.54
N ILE A 89 -9.50 10.10 16.52
CA ILE A 89 -9.71 11.54 16.29
C ILE A 89 -8.32 12.10 16.03
N GLY A 90 -8.08 12.56 14.80
CA GLY A 90 -6.72 12.92 14.41
C GLY A 90 -5.83 11.68 14.31
N SER A 91 -4.66 11.68 14.97
CA SER A 91 -3.77 10.50 15.06
C SER A 91 -3.66 9.88 16.45
N LEU A 92 -4.42 10.37 17.43
CA LEU A 92 -4.44 9.79 18.76
C LEU A 92 -5.52 8.70 18.86
N PRO A 93 -5.16 7.45 19.19
CA PRO A 93 -6.13 6.44 19.56
C PRO A 93 -6.85 6.92 20.83
N ILE A 94 -8.19 6.95 20.81
CA ILE A 94 -8.97 7.18 22.04
C ILE A 94 -9.15 5.83 22.72
N PRO A 95 -8.60 5.60 23.93
CA PRO A 95 -8.90 4.39 24.68
C PRO A 95 -10.38 4.38 25.06
N SER A 96 -11.12 3.34 24.67
CA SER A 96 -12.43 3.07 25.27
C SER A 96 -12.20 2.48 26.66
N PRO A 97 -12.84 3.00 27.73
CA PRO A 97 -12.66 2.49 29.08
C PRO A 97 -13.22 1.08 29.29
N THR A 98 -13.91 0.49 28.31
CA THR A 98 -14.56 -0.83 28.41
C THR A 98 -14.07 -1.87 27.40
N ALA A 99 -13.14 -1.54 26.50
CA ALA A 99 -12.45 -2.51 25.63
C ALA A 99 -11.09 -1.96 25.17
N PRO A 100 -9.96 -2.64 25.40
CA PRO A 100 -8.67 -2.24 24.86
C PRO A 100 -8.64 -2.50 23.35
N GLY A 101 -9.15 -1.55 22.55
CA GLY A 101 -9.11 -1.66 21.09
C GLY A 101 -7.75 -1.27 20.51
N ILE A 102 -7.48 -1.73 19.29
CA ILE A 102 -6.18 -1.59 18.61
C ILE A 102 -6.23 -0.38 17.68
N ALA A 103 -5.17 0.43 17.64
CA ALA A 103 -5.07 1.49 16.64
C ALA A 103 -4.91 0.89 15.23
N ALA A 104 -5.65 1.40 14.24
CA ALA A 104 -5.50 0.96 12.86
C ALA A 104 -4.06 1.17 12.37
N PRO A 105 -3.43 0.18 11.72
CA PRO A 105 -2.10 0.35 11.13
C PRO A 105 -2.12 1.43 10.05
N ASN A 106 -1.54 2.60 10.36
CA ASN A 106 -1.45 3.74 9.46
C ASN A 106 -0.10 3.78 8.71
N GLY A 107 -0.16 3.61 7.40
CA GLY A 107 0.98 3.72 6.50
C GLY A 107 1.59 2.36 6.17
N SER A 108 2.41 2.36 5.12
CA SER A 108 3.06 1.15 4.60
C SER A 108 3.87 0.40 5.66
N GLY A 109 4.66 1.13 6.45
CA GLY A 109 5.49 0.55 7.51
C GLY A 109 4.66 -0.08 8.62
N ALA A 110 3.61 0.60 9.07
CA ALA A 110 2.73 0.11 10.13
C ALA A 110 1.95 -1.13 9.67
N GLY A 111 1.41 -1.13 8.45
CA GLY A 111 0.70 -2.28 7.89
C GLY A 111 1.61 -3.52 7.78
N ARG A 112 2.83 -3.35 7.25
CA ARG A 112 3.81 -4.45 7.17
C ARG A 112 4.25 -4.95 8.55
N ASN A 113 4.42 -4.05 9.52
CA ASN A 113 4.73 -4.42 10.89
C ASN A 113 3.57 -5.19 11.52
N ALA A 114 2.33 -4.80 11.29
CA ALA A 114 1.15 -5.51 11.78
C ALA A 114 1.02 -6.91 11.19
N LEU A 115 1.24 -7.06 9.86
CA LEU A 115 1.31 -8.37 9.19
C LEU A 115 2.43 -9.24 9.78
N ARG A 116 3.65 -8.70 9.90
CA ARG A 116 4.78 -9.39 10.53
C ARG A 116 4.44 -9.84 11.94
N ASP A 117 3.88 -8.94 12.73
CA ASP A 117 3.59 -9.16 14.14
C ASP A 117 2.49 -10.20 14.36
N TYR A 118 1.49 -10.24 13.47
CA TYR A 118 0.50 -11.30 13.43
C TYR A 118 1.16 -12.65 13.16
N VAL A 119 1.98 -12.75 12.11
CA VAL A 119 2.61 -14.01 11.70
C VAL A 119 3.65 -14.50 12.71
N ALA A 120 4.39 -13.60 13.33
CA ALA A 120 5.38 -13.92 14.35
C ALA A 120 4.77 -14.29 15.72
N SER A 121 3.48 -14.04 15.92
CA SER A 121 2.83 -14.37 17.19
C SER A 121 2.78 -15.90 17.39
N THR A 122 3.27 -16.36 18.55
CA THR A 122 3.13 -17.76 18.99
C THR A 122 1.73 -18.06 19.52
N LYS A 123 0.94 -17.01 19.73
CA LYS A 123 -0.48 -17.05 20.09
C LYS A 123 -1.28 -17.33 18.83
N ARG A 124 -1.75 -18.56 18.67
CA ARG A 124 -2.73 -18.93 17.65
C ARG A 124 -4.09 -18.94 18.33
N TYR A 125 -5.10 -18.31 17.77
CA TYR A 125 -6.45 -18.51 18.27
C TYR A 125 -6.99 -19.78 17.61
N SER A 126 -7.78 -20.59 18.33
CA SER A 126 -8.48 -21.75 17.76
C SER A 126 -9.92 -21.67 18.23
N GLY A 127 -10.85 -21.42 17.31
CA GLY A 127 -12.26 -21.19 17.64
C GLY A 127 -12.48 -19.97 18.54
N GLY A 128 -11.72 -18.88 18.34
CA GLY A 128 -11.82 -17.65 19.12
C GLY A 128 -11.17 -17.69 20.52
N VAL A 129 -10.55 -18.82 20.90
CA VAL A 129 -9.83 -18.96 22.17
C VAL A 129 -8.32 -18.85 21.93
N GLU A 130 -7.63 -18.05 22.73
CA GLU A 130 -6.17 -17.91 22.66
C GLU A 130 -5.46 -19.23 23.00
N VAL A 131 -4.62 -19.72 22.10
CA VAL A 131 -3.72 -20.87 22.30
C VAL A 131 -2.28 -20.38 22.18
N THR A 132 -1.56 -20.31 23.30
CA THR A 132 -0.10 -20.19 23.25
C THR A 132 0.46 -21.53 22.82
N VAL A 133 1.22 -21.57 21.72
CA VAL A 133 1.97 -22.77 21.35
C VAL A 133 3.39 -22.61 21.90
N ALA A 134 3.71 -23.31 22.99
CA ALA A 134 5.09 -23.44 23.45
C ALA A 134 5.91 -24.28 22.45
N ALA A 135 7.24 -24.13 22.45
CA ALA A 135 8.14 -24.83 21.52
C ALA A 135 8.12 -26.37 21.65
N ASP A 136 7.49 -26.90 22.70
CA ASP A 136 7.30 -28.32 23.02
C ASP A 136 5.88 -28.84 22.70
N GLY A 137 4.96 -28.00 22.22
CA GLY A 137 3.59 -28.38 21.87
C GLY A 137 2.58 -28.36 23.01
N GLN A 138 2.91 -27.84 24.20
CA GLN A 138 1.96 -27.71 25.32
C GLN A 138 1.34 -26.29 25.41
N SER A 139 0.03 -26.19 25.72
CA SER A 139 -0.70 -24.91 25.82
C SER A 139 -0.52 -24.25 27.20
N ALA A 140 -0.11 -22.98 27.24
CA ALA A 140 -0.04 -22.18 28.47
C ALA A 140 -0.68 -20.79 28.28
N TYR A 141 -1.68 -20.45 29.10
CA TYR A 141 -2.34 -19.13 29.08
C TYR A 141 -1.41 -18.02 29.62
N ASP A 142 -1.24 -16.91 28.88
CA ASP A 142 -0.59 -15.69 29.39
C ASP A 142 -1.37 -14.44 28.95
N ALA A 143 -2.13 -13.86 29.89
CA ALA A 143 -3.01 -12.70 29.71
C ALA A 143 -2.29 -11.36 29.43
N ALA A 144 -0.96 -11.31 29.36
CA ALA A 144 -0.21 -10.06 29.38
C ALA A 144 0.23 -9.50 28.01
N THR A 145 -0.02 -10.20 26.88
CA THR A 145 0.44 -9.74 25.55
C THR A 145 -0.70 -9.19 24.69
N PRO A 146 -0.64 -7.94 24.18
CA PRO A 146 -1.68 -7.36 23.34
C PRO A 146 -1.89 -8.13 22.03
N VAL A 147 -3.15 -8.32 21.63
CA VAL A 147 -3.53 -8.81 20.30
C VAL A 147 -3.01 -7.83 19.25
N LYS A 148 -2.40 -8.31 18.17
CA LYS A 148 -1.64 -7.47 17.21
C LYS A 148 -2.36 -7.20 15.88
N GLY A 149 -3.69 -7.29 15.87
CA GLY A 149 -4.53 -6.76 14.80
C GLY A 149 -4.76 -7.68 13.59
N CYS A 150 -4.27 -8.92 13.57
CA CYS A 150 -4.68 -9.96 12.60
C CYS A 150 -4.72 -9.52 11.13
N VAL A 151 -3.62 -8.95 10.64
CA VAL A 151 -3.53 -8.43 9.26
C VAL A 151 -3.01 -9.51 8.32
N ASP A 152 -3.74 -9.82 7.25
CA ASP A 152 -3.34 -10.80 6.22
C ASP A 152 -2.71 -10.15 4.98
N ILE A 153 -3.15 -8.93 4.65
CA ILE A 153 -2.68 -8.16 3.50
C ILE A 153 -2.19 -6.80 3.99
N ALA A 154 -0.88 -6.58 3.93
CA ALA A 154 -0.33 -5.26 4.17
C ALA A 154 -0.32 -4.44 2.88
N ARG A 155 -1.19 -3.41 2.84
CA ARG A 155 -1.24 -2.43 1.76
C ARG A 155 0.00 -1.54 1.80
N SER A 156 0.69 -1.37 0.67
CA SER A 156 1.94 -0.63 0.67
C SER A 156 2.17 0.20 -0.58
N SER A 157 2.46 1.48 -0.38
CA SER A 157 2.89 2.42 -1.42
C SER A 157 4.43 2.51 -1.57
N GLY A 158 5.19 1.60 -0.95
CA GLY A 158 6.65 1.63 -1.03
C GLY A 158 7.28 0.27 -0.79
N PHE A 159 8.34 -0.02 -1.53
CA PHE A 159 9.15 -1.22 -1.32
C PHE A 159 10.10 -1.02 -0.14
N SER A 160 10.46 -2.10 0.55
CA SER A 160 11.47 -2.05 1.61
C SER A 160 12.18 -3.40 1.70
N SER A 161 13.32 -3.50 1.01
CA SER A 161 14.27 -4.58 1.24
C SER A 161 14.77 -4.51 2.68
N GLY A 162 14.64 -5.59 3.43
CA GLY A 162 15.12 -5.65 4.83
C GLY A 162 14.20 -5.06 5.90
N SER A 163 12.96 -4.67 5.59
CA SER A 163 11.93 -4.54 6.64
C SER A 163 11.79 -5.89 7.35
N PRO A 164 11.51 -5.99 8.65
CA PRO A 164 11.43 -7.28 9.36
C PRO A 164 10.34 -8.27 8.87
N ALA A 165 9.55 -7.90 7.83
CA ALA A 165 8.79 -8.84 7.01
C ALA A 165 9.64 -9.51 5.89
N ALA A 166 10.91 -9.18 5.73
CA ALA A 166 11.69 -9.39 4.50
C ALA A 166 11.96 -10.85 4.17
N THR A 167 12.32 -11.68 5.15
CA THR A 167 12.75 -13.06 4.87
C THR A 167 11.62 -13.96 4.36
N LYS A 168 10.36 -13.59 4.59
CA LYS A 168 9.16 -14.36 4.20
C LYS A 168 8.08 -13.53 3.49
N GLY A 169 8.35 -12.24 3.31
CA GLY A 169 7.45 -11.27 2.71
C GLY A 169 7.50 -11.36 1.19
N GLN A 170 6.32 -11.43 0.58
CA GLN A 170 6.14 -11.35 -0.86
C GLN A 170 5.38 -10.07 -1.20
N TYR A 171 6.00 -9.25 -2.03
CA TYR A 171 5.43 -8.01 -2.52
C TYR A 171 4.80 -8.27 -3.88
N PHE A 172 3.49 -8.06 -3.99
CA PHE A 172 2.75 -8.14 -5.25
C PHE A 172 2.42 -6.73 -5.73
N GLY A 173 3.27 -6.18 -6.59
CA GLY A 173 3.07 -4.90 -7.26
C GLY A 173 1.90 -5.02 -8.23
N PHE A 174 0.83 -4.26 -8.03
CA PHE A 174 -0.43 -4.42 -8.77
C PHE A 174 -0.80 -3.22 -9.64
N ALA A 175 -0.21 -2.05 -9.38
CA ALA A 175 -0.41 -0.83 -10.14
C ALA A 175 0.83 0.06 -10.06
N LEU A 176 0.93 1.00 -11.00
CA LEU A 176 1.88 2.09 -10.98
C LEU A 176 1.27 3.33 -10.33
N ASP A 177 2.12 4.06 -9.63
CA ASP A 177 1.91 5.39 -9.09
C ASP A 177 3.11 6.27 -9.42
N ALA A 178 3.02 7.57 -9.16
CA ALA A 178 4.18 8.44 -9.11
C ALA A 178 4.15 9.32 -7.86
N VAL A 179 5.30 9.65 -7.31
CA VAL A 179 5.45 10.62 -6.22
C VAL A 179 6.16 11.84 -6.76
N SER A 180 5.46 12.96 -6.71
CA SER A 180 6.02 14.27 -7.04
C SER A 180 6.02 15.16 -5.80
N TRP A 181 6.38 16.43 -6.01
CA TRP A 181 6.11 17.51 -5.07
C TRP A 181 4.81 18.23 -5.43
N ALA A 182 4.21 18.84 -4.42
CA ALA A 182 3.05 19.70 -4.54
C ALA A 182 3.28 21.00 -3.77
N SER A 183 2.48 22.02 -4.07
CA SER A 183 2.42 23.24 -3.28
C SER A 183 1.09 23.97 -3.51
N PRO A 184 0.48 24.53 -2.46
CA PRO A 184 -0.61 25.51 -2.60
C PRO A 184 -0.09 26.92 -2.95
N SER A 185 1.22 27.17 -2.85
CA SER A 185 1.82 28.49 -3.04
C SER A 185 1.70 28.97 -4.48
N THR A 186 1.24 30.21 -4.63
CA THR A 186 1.24 30.92 -5.93
C THR A 186 2.65 31.38 -6.33
N LYS A 187 3.59 31.39 -5.39
CA LYS A 187 4.99 31.78 -5.58
C LYS A 187 5.87 30.65 -6.09
N ALA A 188 5.47 29.40 -5.84
CA ALA A 188 6.21 28.23 -6.28
C ALA A 188 6.21 28.11 -7.82
N PRO A 189 7.35 27.74 -8.45
CA PRO A 189 7.40 27.50 -9.89
C PRO A 189 6.48 26.34 -10.29
N SER A 190 6.27 26.14 -11.60
CA SER A 190 5.48 25.00 -12.11
C SER A 190 6.24 23.68 -12.09
N THR A 191 7.58 23.74 -12.13
CA THR A 191 8.47 22.57 -12.13
C THR A 191 9.72 22.85 -11.31
N LEU A 192 10.35 21.78 -10.81
CA LEU A 192 11.66 21.80 -10.17
C LEU A 192 12.52 20.66 -10.72
N THR A 193 13.83 20.87 -10.86
CA THR A 193 14.76 19.75 -11.07
C THR A 193 14.91 18.93 -9.80
N ILE A 194 15.38 17.68 -9.93
CA ILE A 194 15.74 16.85 -8.76
C ILE A 194 16.76 17.58 -7.89
N GLU A 195 17.77 18.21 -8.48
CA GLU A 195 18.79 18.95 -7.75
C GLU A 195 18.19 20.12 -6.94
N GLN A 196 17.25 20.87 -7.51
CA GLN A 196 16.55 21.92 -6.78
C GLN A 196 15.69 21.35 -5.64
N LEU A 197 15.00 20.24 -5.85
CA LEU A 197 14.26 19.55 -4.79
C LEU A 197 15.18 19.09 -3.66
N GLN A 198 16.32 18.49 -3.98
CA GLN A 198 17.34 18.10 -3.02
C GLN A 198 17.83 19.31 -2.22
N LYS A 199 18.17 20.41 -2.91
CA LYS A 199 18.63 21.66 -2.29
C LYS A 199 17.56 22.31 -1.42
N ILE A 200 16.29 22.20 -1.77
CA ILE A 200 15.20 22.62 -0.89
C ILE A 200 15.19 21.74 0.36
N TYR A 201 15.10 20.41 0.20
CA TYR A 201 14.92 19.49 1.31
C TYR A 201 16.14 19.35 2.23
N ASN A 202 17.34 19.75 1.79
CA ASN A 202 18.54 19.82 2.62
C ASN A 202 18.88 21.24 3.16
N CYS A 203 17.95 22.20 3.05
CA CYS A 203 18.12 23.60 3.46
C CYS A 203 19.11 24.47 2.69
N THR A 204 19.63 24.02 1.54
CA THR A 204 20.46 24.88 0.69
C THR A 204 19.64 25.98 0.02
N TYR A 205 18.41 25.68 -0.39
CA TYR A 205 17.45 26.64 -0.92
C TYR A 205 16.26 26.78 0.02
N THR A 206 15.98 28.01 0.40
CA THR A 206 14.99 28.38 1.42
C THR A 206 13.94 29.36 0.91
N ASN A 207 14.10 29.84 -0.32
CA ASN A 207 13.19 30.79 -0.96
C ASN A 207 12.88 30.38 -2.41
N TRP A 208 11.63 30.53 -2.82
CA TRP A 208 11.14 30.19 -4.15
C TRP A 208 11.88 30.93 -5.28
N SER A 209 12.36 32.15 -5.03
CA SER A 209 13.18 32.92 -5.99
C SER A 209 14.50 32.24 -6.37
N GLN A 210 15.04 31.37 -5.50
CA GLN A 210 16.27 30.61 -5.77
C GLN A 210 16.07 29.47 -6.78
N VAL A 211 14.81 29.13 -7.06
CA VAL A 211 14.43 28.01 -7.94
C VAL A 211 13.53 28.45 -9.09
N GLY A 212 13.50 29.74 -9.41
CA GLY A 212 12.73 30.31 -10.52
C GLY A 212 11.26 30.62 -10.20
N GLY A 213 10.88 30.59 -8.93
CA GLY A 213 9.61 31.12 -8.44
C GLY A 213 9.67 32.61 -8.09
N GLN A 214 8.60 33.12 -7.47
CA GLN A 214 8.55 34.49 -6.93
C GLN A 214 9.21 34.56 -5.55
N ASP A 215 9.52 35.74 -5.06
CA ASP A 215 10.09 35.89 -3.70
C ASP A 215 9.13 35.40 -2.59
N GLY A 216 9.59 34.40 -1.84
CA GLY A 216 8.86 33.85 -0.70
C GLY A 216 9.57 32.66 -0.06
N ALA A 217 9.54 32.60 1.27
CA ALA A 217 10.13 31.50 2.04
C ALA A 217 9.49 30.13 1.72
N ILE A 218 10.26 29.08 1.92
CA ILE A 218 9.84 27.69 1.72
C ILE A 218 9.70 26.99 3.08
N GLN A 219 8.52 26.42 3.34
CA GLN A 219 8.27 25.53 4.47
C GLN A 219 8.12 24.09 3.97
N ARG A 220 9.05 23.23 4.35
CA ARG A 220 9.02 21.81 3.98
C ARG A 220 8.02 21.05 4.85
N TYR A 221 7.32 20.11 4.25
CA TYR A 221 6.51 19.10 4.91
C TYR A 221 6.98 17.70 4.51
N LEU A 222 6.88 16.78 5.46
CA LEU A 222 7.04 15.36 5.24
C LEU A 222 5.88 14.61 5.92
N PRO A 223 5.35 13.54 5.31
CA PRO A 223 4.36 12.70 5.96
C PRO A 223 4.87 12.04 7.26
N GLN A 224 3.99 11.33 7.95
CA GLN A 224 4.33 10.53 9.12
C GLN A 224 5.38 9.44 8.82
N THR A 225 6.07 8.97 9.85
CA THR A 225 7.32 8.21 9.69
C THR A 225 7.18 6.84 9.05
N SER A 226 6.01 6.21 9.17
CA SER A 226 5.63 4.92 8.58
C SER A 226 5.05 5.04 7.17
N SER A 227 4.98 6.26 6.60
CA SER A 227 4.51 6.52 5.25
C SER A 227 5.43 5.89 4.19
N GLY A 228 4.84 5.14 3.26
CA GLY A 228 5.56 4.62 2.10
C GLY A 228 5.89 5.72 1.10
N THR A 229 5.03 6.74 1.00
CA THR A 229 5.25 7.93 0.16
C THR A 229 6.38 8.79 0.68
N ARG A 230 6.49 8.99 2.00
CA ARG A 230 7.66 9.62 2.60
C ARG A 230 8.93 8.84 2.31
N ALA A 231 8.93 7.53 2.59
CA ALA A 231 10.11 6.69 2.43
C ALA A 231 10.63 6.80 0.98
N TYR A 232 9.77 6.52 0.01
CA TYR A 232 10.09 6.58 -1.42
C TYR A 232 10.53 7.99 -1.86
N PHE A 233 9.86 9.06 -1.41
CA PHE A 233 10.28 10.41 -1.75
C PHE A 233 11.69 10.73 -1.25
N ILE A 234 12.03 10.32 -0.02
CA ILE A 234 13.35 10.56 0.55
C ILE A 234 14.42 9.71 -0.15
N SER A 235 14.18 8.40 -0.30
CA SER A 235 15.21 7.49 -0.83
C SER A 235 15.34 7.54 -2.35
N ASP A 236 14.23 7.50 -3.08
CA ASP A 236 14.23 7.26 -4.53
C ASP A 236 14.11 8.58 -5.32
N VAL A 237 13.36 9.56 -4.80
CA VAL A 237 13.24 10.88 -5.47
C VAL A 237 14.38 11.81 -5.07
N LEU A 238 14.63 11.97 -3.76
CA LEU A 238 15.70 12.85 -3.27
C LEU A 238 17.07 12.16 -3.21
N GLY A 239 17.14 10.83 -3.22
CA GLY A 239 18.43 10.11 -3.11
C GLY A 239 19.08 10.23 -1.73
N PHE A 240 18.31 10.53 -0.68
CA PHE A 240 18.83 10.72 0.66
C PHE A 240 18.79 9.42 1.46
N SER A 241 19.91 9.09 2.11
CA SER A 241 20.04 7.92 2.99
C SER A 241 20.17 8.29 4.47
N SER A 242 20.42 9.57 4.79
CA SER A 242 20.64 10.04 6.16
C SER A 242 19.52 10.98 6.61
N SER A 243 19.02 10.73 7.82
CA SER A 243 18.06 11.61 8.47
C SER A 243 18.60 13.00 8.77
N THR A 244 19.92 13.13 8.97
CA THR A 244 20.56 14.44 9.13
C THR A 244 20.36 15.33 7.90
N THR A 245 20.35 14.75 6.70
CA THR A 245 20.24 15.51 5.46
C THR A 245 18.85 16.13 5.29
N TYR A 246 17.79 15.33 5.43
CA TYR A 246 16.42 15.84 5.24
C TYR A 246 15.82 16.50 6.49
N ASN A 247 16.45 16.35 7.66
CA ASN A 247 16.12 17.10 8.88
C ASN A 247 17.04 18.32 9.07
N ALA A 248 17.79 18.74 8.05
CA ALA A 248 18.61 19.95 8.12
C ALA A 248 17.77 21.15 8.55
N VAL A 249 18.36 22.06 9.34
CA VAL A 249 17.74 23.30 9.82
C VAL A 249 18.73 24.47 9.72
N GLY A 250 18.21 25.68 9.58
CA GLY A 250 18.99 26.92 9.54
C GLY A 250 18.13 28.13 9.91
N SER A 251 18.73 29.33 9.99
CA SER A 251 18.03 30.58 10.33
C SER A 251 16.78 30.82 9.48
N ASP A 252 16.90 30.56 8.18
CA ASP A 252 15.85 30.76 7.18
C ASP A 252 15.26 29.42 6.70
N CYS A 253 15.60 28.32 7.39
CA CYS A 253 15.15 26.98 7.04
C CYS A 253 14.67 26.23 8.28
N PRO A 254 13.40 26.45 8.70
CA PRO A 254 12.82 25.69 9.80
C PRO A 254 12.76 24.20 9.46
N ALA A 255 12.74 23.34 10.48
CA ALA A 255 12.59 21.89 10.30
C ALA A 255 11.39 21.55 9.40
N ALA A 256 11.50 20.45 8.66
CA ALA A 256 10.36 19.93 7.93
C ALA A 256 9.23 19.62 8.92
N LYS A 257 8.04 20.17 8.65
CA LYS A 257 6.85 19.93 9.46
C LYS A 257 6.34 18.52 9.20
N ILE A 258 6.14 17.78 10.29
CA ILE A 258 5.56 16.43 10.32
C ILE A 258 4.23 16.40 11.08
N VAL A 259 3.71 17.58 11.42
CA VAL A 259 2.43 17.78 12.08
C VAL A 259 1.57 18.73 11.25
N ASP A 260 0.27 18.49 11.25
CA ASP A 260 -0.72 19.25 10.53
C ASP A 260 -1.29 20.43 11.34
N LYS A 261 -2.25 21.14 10.75
CA LYS A 261 -2.93 22.29 11.39
C LYS A 261 -3.71 21.96 12.66
N ASN A 262 -4.00 20.69 12.90
CA ASN A 262 -4.70 20.20 14.10
C ASN A 262 -3.71 19.67 15.16
N GLY A 263 -2.41 19.61 14.86
CA GLY A 263 -1.40 19.01 15.73
C GLY A 263 -1.27 17.49 15.57
N ASP A 264 -1.94 16.91 14.57
CA ASP A 264 -1.83 15.50 14.25
C ASP A 264 -0.63 15.26 13.32
N PRO A 265 0.00 14.06 13.33
CA PRO A 265 0.84 13.59 12.26
C PRO A 265 0.36 14.01 10.86
N PHE A 266 1.23 14.70 10.14
CA PHE A 266 0.96 15.14 8.79
C PHE A 266 0.94 13.92 7.87
N GLU A 267 -0.11 13.76 7.08
CA GLU A 267 -0.24 12.62 6.17
C GLU A 267 0.08 13.01 4.73
N GLU A 268 0.48 12.02 3.93
CA GLU A 268 0.55 12.22 2.50
C GLU A 268 -0.82 12.55 1.90
N ASN A 269 -0.81 13.24 0.76
CA ASN A 269 -2.01 13.52 -0.02
C ASN A 269 -3.06 14.42 0.68
N ARG A 270 -2.66 15.16 1.73
CA ARG A 270 -3.52 16.06 2.53
C ARG A 270 -3.16 17.54 2.39
N GLY A 271 -3.64 18.17 1.33
CA GLY A 271 -3.55 19.63 1.17
C GLY A 271 -4.45 20.39 2.15
N ASP A 272 -5.58 19.79 2.54
CA ASP A 272 -6.55 20.35 3.50
C ASP A 272 -6.00 20.52 4.92
N LYS A 273 -4.86 19.87 5.20
CA LYS A 273 -4.21 19.80 6.51
C LYS A 273 -3.03 20.75 6.67
N ILE A 274 -2.65 21.47 5.61
CA ILE A 274 -1.67 22.55 5.69
C ILE A 274 -2.28 23.71 6.51
N PRO A 275 -1.57 24.25 7.53
CA PRO A 275 -2.01 25.44 8.24
C PRO A 275 -2.17 26.63 7.29
N ASP A 276 -3.19 27.46 7.52
CA ASP A 276 -3.50 28.60 6.64
C ASP A 276 -2.31 29.58 6.51
N ALA A 277 -1.51 29.71 7.57
CA ALA A 277 -0.28 30.53 7.58
C ALA A 277 0.85 30.00 6.69
N ASP A 278 0.81 28.72 6.32
CA ASP A 278 1.84 28.07 5.51
C ASP A 278 1.42 27.92 4.03
N LEU A 279 0.21 28.34 3.63
CA LEU A 279 -0.31 28.09 2.28
C LEU A 279 0.57 28.69 1.16
N GLU A 280 1.21 29.83 1.40
CA GLU A 280 2.11 30.46 0.42
C GLU A 280 3.57 29.99 0.52
N THR A 281 3.91 29.11 1.48
CA THR A 281 5.29 28.64 1.71
C THR A 281 5.44 27.13 1.58
N ALA A 282 4.37 26.36 1.73
CA ALA A 282 4.41 24.91 1.85
C ALA A 282 4.91 24.19 0.59
N ILE A 283 5.78 23.20 0.79
CA ILE A 283 6.14 22.16 -0.19
C ILE A 283 6.04 20.79 0.48
N LEU A 284 5.44 19.81 -0.21
CA LEU A 284 5.18 18.47 0.30
C LEU A 284 5.26 17.41 -0.81
N PRO A 285 5.63 16.16 -0.49
CA PRO A 285 5.45 15.06 -1.43
C PRO A 285 3.96 14.70 -1.59
N PHE A 286 3.57 14.27 -2.78
CA PHE A 286 2.18 13.92 -3.11
C PHE A 286 2.16 12.76 -4.11
N SER A 287 1.34 11.74 -3.88
CA SER A 287 1.06 10.69 -4.86
C SER A 287 0.24 11.27 -6.02
N ALA A 288 0.78 11.17 -7.23
CA ALA A 288 0.13 11.60 -8.45
C ALA A 288 -1.17 10.83 -8.70
N GLY A 289 -1.22 9.53 -8.40
CA GLY A 289 -2.45 8.76 -8.51
C GLY A 289 -3.53 9.26 -7.55
N GLN A 290 -3.17 9.51 -6.29
CA GLN A 290 -4.10 10.08 -5.33
C GLN A 290 -4.52 11.50 -5.70
N TRP A 291 -3.60 12.35 -6.16
CA TRP A 291 -3.95 13.69 -6.61
C TRP A 291 -4.95 13.64 -7.77
N ALA A 292 -4.75 12.75 -8.74
CA ALA A 292 -5.67 12.55 -9.87
C ALA A 292 -7.05 12.06 -9.41
N TYR A 293 -7.10 11.07 -8.50
CA TYR A 293 -8.35 10.59 -7.91
C TYR A 293 -9.12 11.70 -7.19
N GLN A 294 -8.43 12.49 -6.36
CA GLN A 294 -9.02 13.62 -5.65
C GLN A 294 -9.51 14.70 -6.64
N ALA A 295 -8.74 14.98 -7.69
CA ALA A 295 -9.11 15.93 -8.74
C ALA A 295 -10.38 15.52 -9.51
N ASN A 296 -10.47 14.24 -9.88
CA ASN A 296 -11.65 13.67 -10.56
C ASN A 296 -12.89 13.66 -9.68
N ASN A 297 -12.73 13.78 -8.36
CA ASN A 297 -13.81 13.83 -7.38
C ASN A 297 -13.90 15.19 -6.68
N SER A 298 -13.47 16.27 -7.35
CA SER A 298 -13.27 17.60 -6.74
C SER A 298 -14.52 18.28 -6.15
N VAL A 299 -15.71 17.74 -6.44
CA VAL A 299 -17.00 18.18 -5.89
C VAL A 299 -17.34 17.48 -4.57
N ASN A 300 -16.68 16.37 -4.23
CA ASN A 300 -16.90 15.64 -2.98
C ASN A 300 -15.78 15.97 -1.98
N PRO A 301 -16.02 16.81 -0.97
CA PRO A 301 -14.98 17.23 -0.02
C PRO A 301 -14.53 16.12 0.94
N SER A 302 -15.25 15.00 1.01
CA SER A 302 -14.77 13.81 1.75
C SER A 302 -13.70 13.04 0.96
N ILE A 303 -13.62 13.24 -0.37
CA ILE A 303 -12.63 12.64 -1.26
C ILE A 303 -11.56 13.66 -1.64
N ASP A 304 -11.91 14.86 -2.10
CA ASP A 304 -10.95 15.90 -2.50
C ASP A 304 -10.37 16.62 -1.28
N GLN A 305 -9.24 16.10 -0.81
CA GLN A 305 -8.47 16.58 0.33
C GLN A 305 -7.32 17.50 -0.10
N ARG A 306 -7.33 18.01 -1.34
CA ARG A 306 -6.31 18.97 -1.83
C ARG A 306 -6.57 20.40 -1.36
N LYS A 307 -7.81 20.72 -0.99
CA LYS A 307 -8.28 22.10 -0.73
C LYS A 307 -8.12 22.46 0.75
N SER A 308 -7.46 23.57 1.02
CA SER A 308 -7.40 24.16 2.37
C SER A 308 -8.78 24.58 2.88
N SER A 309 -8.87 24.95 4.17
CA SER A 309 -10.06 25.56 4.77
C SER A 309 -10.50 26.84 4.05
N THR A 310 -9.55 27.54 3.43
CA THR A 310 -9.76 28.79 2.68
C THR A 310 -10.03 28.55 1.19
N GLY A 311 -10.09 27.29 0.75
CA GLY A 311 -10.36 26.92 -0.65
C GLY A 311 -9.14 26.91 -1.57
N VAL A 312 -7.94 27.17 -1.04
CA VAL A 312 -6.69 27.10 -1.82
C VAL A 312 -6.38 25.65 -2.17
N VAL A 313 -6.21 25.36 -3.45
CA VAL A 313 -5.93 24.01 -3.93
C VAL A 313 -4.43 23.75 -3.91
N THR A 314 -4.02 22.70 -3.21
CA THR A 314 -2.66 22.17 -3.31
C THR A 314 -2.45 21.53 -4.68
N GLN A 315 -1.63 22.15 -5.52
CA GLN A 315 -1.37 21.69 -6.88
C GLN A 315 -0.18 20.74 -6.90
N ILE A 316 -0.34 19.58 -7.55
CA ILE A 316 0.81 18.74 -7.89
C ILE A 316 1.60 19.42 -8.99
N LYS A 317 2.92 19.41 -8.86
CA LYS A 317 3.85 20.11 -9.76
C LYS A 317 4.87 19.12 -10.34
N GLY A 318 5.58 19.49 -11.39
CA GLY A 318 6.43 18.56 -12.16
C GLY A 318 7.87 18.47 -11.69
N ILE A 319 8.54 17.35 -11.97
CA ILE A 319 9.98 17.16 -11.78
C ILE A 319 10.68 17.24 -13.15
N ASN A 320 11.56 18.23 -13.35
CA ASN A 320 12.31 18.45 -14.58
C ASN A 320 13.62 17.63 -14.60
N ARG A 321 13.99 17.11 -15.78
CA ARG A 321 15.09 16.16 -16.02
C ARG A 321 16.39 16.79 -16.53
N SER A 322 16.52 18.12 -16.58
CA SER A 322 17.63 18.80 -17.30
C SER A 322 19.06 18.43 -16.87
N THR A 323 19.28 17.63 -15.82
CA THR A 323 20.62 17.26 -15.32
C THR A 323 20.89 15.77 -15.09
N PHE A 324 20.03 14.84 -15.51
CA PHE A 324 20.34 13.40 -15.37
C PHE A 324 21.12 12.85 -16.58
N GLY A 325 22.43 13.08 -16.59
CA GLY A 325 23.42 12.18 -17.21
C GLY A 325 23.24 11.77 -18.69
N LYS A 326 22.97 12.70 -19.62
CA LYS A 326 23.19 12.45 -21.06
C LYS A 326 23.87 13.62 -21.76
N THR A 327 25.17 13.46 -22.01
CA THR A 327 25.88 14.11 -23.12
C THR A 327 25.49 13.39 -24.42
N GLY A 328 24.55 13.96 -25.17
CA GLY A 328 24.14 13.40 -26.45
C GLY A 328 22.99 14.19 -27.07
N SER A 329 23.31 15.04 -28.02
CA SER A 329 22.39 15.84 -28.83
C SER A 329 21.36 14.97 -29.55
N GLY A 330 20.06 15.18 -29.31
CA GLY A 330 19.02 14.62 -30.18
C GLY A 330 17.59 14.60 -29.62
N ASP A 331 17.38 14.65 -28.31
CA ASP A 331 16.02 14.54 -27.75
C ASP A 331 15.42 15.93 -27.47
N ASN A 332 14.81 16.51 -28.51
CA ASN A 332 14.07 17.75 -28.40
C ASN A 332 12.73 17.51 -27.69
N THR A 333 12.58 18.12 -26.52
CA THR A 333 11.32 18.68 -26.01
C THR A 333 10.15 17.71 -25.79
N VAL A 334 10.23 16.94 -24.72
CA VAL A 334 9.08 16.84 -23.81
C VAL A 334 9.54 17.38 -22.45
N ASN A 335 9.35 18.69 -22.24
CA ASN A 335 9.38 19.27 -20.90
C ASN A 335 8.26 18.56 -20.12
N ASN A 336 8.56 17.46 -19.43
CA ASN A 336 7.54 16.67 -18.75
C ASN A 336 7.08 17.43 -17.49
N THR A 337 6.11 18.33 -17.68
CA THR A 337 5.65 19.33 -16.72
C THR A 337 4.66 18.79 -15.68
N GLY A 338 4.43 17.47 -15.60
CA GLY A 338 3.64 16.88 -14.52
C GLY A 338 3.46 15.36 -14.62
N HIS A 339 3.48 14.67 -13.48
CA HIS A 339 3.14 13.25 -13.35
C HIS A 339 1.64 12.95 -13.50
N VAL A 340 0.83 14.00 -13.67
CA VAL A 340 -0.62 13.94 -13.88
C VAL A 340 -0.96 14.81 -15.08
N ALA A 341 -1.82 14.32 -15.97
CA ALA A 341 -2.41 15.11 -17.06
C ALA A 341 -3.92 14.93 -17.12
N TYR A 342 -4.60 15.93 -17.69
CA TYR A 342 -6.03 15.86 -17.98
C TYR A 342 -6.25 15.24 -19.36
N ASN A 343 -6.92 14.09 -19.39
CA ASN A 343 -7.36 13.44 -20.61
C ASN A 343 -8.66 14.09 -21.08
N THR A 344 -8.62 14.73 -22.24
CA THR A 344 -9.74 15.47 -22.83
C THR A 344 -10.80 14.56 -23.46
N ILE A 345 -10.48 13.28 -23.68
CA ILE A 345 -11.39 12.30 -24.29
C ILE A 345 -12.31 11.69 -23.23
N ASP A 346 -11.77 11.26 -22.10
CA ASP A 346 -12.57 10.71 -21.00
C ASP A 346 -12.93 11.76 -19.92
N GLY A 347 -12.37 12.97 -20.04
CA GLY A 347 -12.64 14.09 -19.16
C GLY A 347 -12.03 13.94 -17.76
N ARG A 348 -10.94 13.18 -17.60
CA ARG A 348 -10.35 12.83 -16.29
C ARG A 348 -8.86 13.12 -16.19
N TYR A 349 -8.42 13.46 -14.98
CA TYR A 349 -7.00 13.44 -14.63
C TYR A 349 -6.49 12.00 -14.47
N GLN A 350 -5.31 11.73 -15.02
CA GLN A 350 -4.67 10.41 -15.00
C GLN A 350 -3.16 10.56 -14.83
N LEU A 351 -2.50 9.50 -14.34
CA LEU A 351 -1.05 9.41 -14.46
C LEU A 351 -0.64 9.53 -15.92
N ASN A 352 0.45 10.23 -16.15
CA ASN A 352 0.98 10.50 -17.47
C ASN A 352 2.49 10.27 -17.48
N ASP A 353 2.99 9.63 -18.53
CA ASP A 353 4.41 9.43 -18.82
C ASP A 353 4.93 10.39 -19.92
N ALA A 354 4.04 11.11 -20.62
CA ALA A 354 4.35 11.79 -21.88
C ALA A 354 4.11 13.32 -21.87
N GLY A 355 3.90 13.96 -20.72
CA GLY A 355 3.71 15.42 -20.62
C GLY A 355 2.39 15.94 -21.19
N TRP A 356 2.14 17.25 -21.10
CA TRP A 356 0.85 17.87 -21.44
C TRP A 356 0.51 17.73 -22.94
N GLY A 357 -0.38 16.79 -23.26
CA GLY A 357 -0.93 16.55 -24.59
C GLY A 357 -2.14 15.61 -24.53
N ASN A 358 -2.96 15.58 -25.57
CA ASN A 358 -4.14 14.69 -25.62
C ASN A 358 -3.70 13.23 -25.48
N VAL A 359 -4.15 12.58 -24.41
CA VAL A 359 -3.90 11.16 -24.12
C VAL A 359 -4.95 10.33 -24.87
N ASP A 360 -4.51 9.36 -25.66
CA ASP A 360 -5.35 8.33 -26.26
C ASP A 360 -5.91 7.44 -25.12
N PRO A 361 -7.25 7.26 -25.03
CA PRO A 361 -7.88 6.47 -23.97
C PRO A 361 -7.57 4.98 -24.07
N THR A 362 -6.96 4.52 -25.16
CA THR A 362 -6.57 3.13 -25.35
C THR A 362 -5.15 2.92 -24.82
N PRO A 363 -4.96 2.14 -23.74
CA PRO A 363 -3.62 1.76 -23.33
C PRO A 363 -2.96 1.01 -24.48
N ASP A 364 -1.67 1.25 -24.74
CA ASP A 364 -0.96 0.42 -25.72
C ASP A 364 -0.94 -1.06 -25.28
N ALA A 365 -0.35 -1.93 -26.12
CA ALA A 365 -0.21 -3.35 -25.80
C ALA A 365 0.56 -3.64 -24.48
N ALA A 366 1.21 -2.63 -23.90
CA ALA A 366 1.91 -2.69 -22.62
C ALA A 366 1.22 -1.82 -21.52
N GLY A 367 -0.03 -1.39 -21.72
CA GLY A 367 -0.83 -0.74 -20.68
C GLY A 367 -0.51 0.74 -20.43
N TYR A 368 0.20 1.41 -21.34
CA TYR A 368 0.59 2.81 -21.19
C TYR A 368 -0.48 3.77 -21.77
N PRO A 369 -0.81 4.89 -21.10
CA PRO A 369 -1.56 5.99 -21.72
C PRO A 369 -0.69 6.64 -22.80
N VAL A 370 -1.04 6.52 -24.08
CA VAL A 370 -0.21 7.04 -25.19
C VAL A 370 -0.67 8.45 -25.56
N VAL A 371 0.26 9.38 -25.85
CA VAL A 371 -0.10 10.69 -26.45
C VAL A 371 -0.42 10.52 -27.94
N VAL A 372 -1.50 11.18 -28.40
CA VAL A 372 -1.76 11.36 -29.82
C VAL A 372 -0.63 12.19 -30.45
N GLY A 373 0.26 11.54 -31.20
CA GLY A 373 1.26 12.21 -32.07
C GLY A 373 2.74 12.04 -31.71
N ASN A 374 3.10 11.32 -30.64
CA ASN A 374 4.51 10.97 -30.39
C ASN A 374 4.74 9.47 -30.63
N THR A 375 5.22 9.13 -31.82
CA THR A 375 5.55 7.75 -32.23
C THR A 375 6.96 7.31 -31.83
N THR A 376 7.76 8.18 -31.20
CA THR A 376 9.12 7.83 -30.77
C THR A 376 9.11 7.28 -29.35
N LYS A 377 8.87 5.98 -29.29
CA LYS A 377 9.29 5.07 -28.22
C LYS A 377 10.74 5.41 -27.84
N ASP A 378 11.09 5.44 -26.55
CA ASP A 378 12.47 5.09 -26.15
C ASP A 378 12.57 3.56 -26.37
N SER A 379 12.67 3.17 -27.64
CA SER A 379 12.62 1.77 -28.09
C SER A 379 13.86 1.05 -27.58
N GLY A 380 13.70 0.34 -26.46
CA GLY A 380 14.76 -0.50 -25.90
C GLY A 380 14.73 -0.72 -24.39
N LYS A 381 13.81 -0.09 -23.63
CA LYS A 381 13.81 -0.18 -22.17
C LYS A 381 12.58 -0.90 -21.62
N THR A 382 12.81 -1.93 -20.82
CA THR A 382 11.78 -2.61 -20.03
C THR A 382 11.59 -1.87 -18.70
N TRP A 383 10.37 -1.85 -18.16
CA TRP A 383 9.99 -1.28 -16.86
C TRP A 383 10.80 -1.79 -15.65
N ASP A 384 11.67 -2.77 -15.83
CA ASP A 384 12.66 -3.17 -14.83
C ASP A 384 13.69 -2.04 -14.57
N ASN A 385 13.74 -1.01 -15.44
CA ASN A 385 14.46 0.25 -15.29
C ASN A 385 13.51 1.45 -15.52
N VAL A 386 12.82 1.92 -14.48
CA VAL A 386 11.95 3.11 -14.54
C VAL A 386 12.77 4.40 -14.66
N ASP A 387 12.81 4.95 -15.87
CA ASP A 387 13.57 6.16 -16.23
C ASP A 387 12.82 7.49 -15.97
N PHE A 388 11.68 7.46 -15.27
CA PHE A 388 10.92 8.64 -14.85
C PHE A 388 11.06 8.85 -13.33
N PRO A 389 11.70 9.96 -12.88
CA PRO A 389 11.83 10.27 -11.46
C PRO A 389 10.48 10.25 -10.77
N GLY A 390 10.37 9.58 -9.63
CA GLY A 390 9.13 9.53 -8.87
C GLY A 390 8.18 8.38 -9.21
N VAL A 391 8.33 7.68 -10.34
CA VAL A 391 7.43 6.56 -10.67
C VAL A 391 7.76 5.33 -9.82
N ARG A 392 6.73 4.74 -9.21
CA ARG A 392 6.83 3.57 -8.34
C ARG A 392 5.74 2.56 -8.64
N GLN A 393 5.94 1.33 -8.19
CA GLN A 393 4.85 0.38 -8.02
C GLN A 393 4.22 0.53 -6.63
N VAL A 394 2.96 0.18 -6.52
CA VAL A 394 2.25 -0.04 -5.26
C VAL A 394 1.91 -1.51 -5.10
N TYR A 395 1.93 -1.97 -3.85
CA TYR A 395 2.04 -3.39 -3.51
C TYR A 395 0.96 -3.83 -2.53
N ASN A 396 0.56 -5.09 -2.68
CA ASN A 396 0.02 -5.89 -1.59
C ASN A 396 1.13 -6.78 -1.06
N VAL A 397 1.40 -6.74 0.24
CA VAL A 397 2.44 -7.54 0.89
C VAL A 397 1.79 -8.67 1.64
N LEU A 398 2.23 -9.90 1.37
CA LEU A 398 1.81 -11.13 2.03
C LEU A 398 3.00 -11.78 2.71
N MET A 399 2.76 -12.63 3.71
CA MET A 399 3.81 -13.47 4.31
C MET A 399 3.51 -14.94 4.08
N THR A 400 4.50 -15.69 3.61
CA THR A 400 4.34 -17.10 3.19
C THR A 400 3.96 -18.06 4.31
N ASP A 401 4.21 -17.68 5.55
CA ASP A 401 3.88 -18.42 6.77
C ASP A 401 2.61 -17.91 7.47
N SER A 402 1.88 -16.97 6.85
CA SER A 402 0.53 -16.63 7.31
C SER A 402 -0.43 -17.81 7.11
N PRO A 403 -1.29 -18.15 8.09
CA PRO A 403 -2.30 -19.20 7.94
C PRO A 403 -3.23 -18.99 6.73
N SER A 404 -3.53 -17.73 6.41
CA SER A 404 -4.43 -17.34 5.30
C SER A 404 -3.68 -17.04 4.01
N TYR A 405 -2.37 -17.33 3.92
CA TYR A 405 -1.52 -16.97 2.77
C TYR A 405 -2.08 -17.45 1.43
N SER A 406 -2.54 -18.70 1.35
CA SER A 406 -3.08 -19.26 0.10
C SER A 406 -4.33 -18.52 -0.38
N VAL A 407 -5.24 -18.17 0.55
CA VAL A 407 -6.46 -17.41 0.25
C VAL A 407 -6.11 -15.98 -0.16
N ALA A 408 -5.30 -15.29 0.64
CA ALA A 408 -4.87 -13.92 0.35
C ALA A 408 -4.13 -13.82 -0.99
N ARG A 409 -3.25 -14.78 -1.30
CA ARG A 409 -2.55 -14.83 -2.59
C ARG A 409 -3.49 -15.09 -3.76
N GLY A 410 -4.54 -15.89 -3.57
CA GLY A 410 -5.62 -16.06 -4.54
C GLY A 410 -6.39 -14.78 -4.83
N MET A 411 -6.36 -13.78 -3.93
CA MET A 411 -7.02 -12.49 -4.09
C MET A 411 -6.13 -11.42 -4.73
N VAL A 412 -4.86 -11.33 -4.30
CA VAL A 412 -3.98 -10.18 -4.66
C VAL A 412 -2.64 -10.57 -5.28
N GLY A 413 -2.39 -11.87 -5.47
CA GLY A 413 -1.11 -12.38 -5.97
C GLY A 413 -1.28 -13.43 -7.07
N PHE A 414 -0.26 -14.27 -7.20
CA PHE A 414 -0.22 -15.37 -8.18
C PHE A 414 0.77 -16.45 -7.75
N ASP A 415 0.62 -17.66 -8.29
CA ASP A 415 1.60 -18.74 -8.21
C ASP A 415 2.73 -18.45 -9.19
N ASN A 416 3.92 -18.15 -8.69
CA ASN A 416 5.07 -17.86 -9.56
C ASN A 416 5.79 -19.14 -10.01
N VAL A 417 5.05 -19.99 -10.71
CA VAL A 417 5.52 -21.22 -11.37
C VAL A 417 4.89 -21.28 -12.77
N ASP A 418 5.46 -22.09 -13.67
CA ASP A 418 4.91 -22.25 -15.02
C ASP A 418 3.46 -22.75 -14.96
N GLY A 419 2.56 -22.02 -15.61
CA GLY A 419 1.12 -22.31 -15.60
C GLY A 419 0.42 -22.05 -14.26
N GLY A 420 1.08 -21.40 -13.30
CA GLY A 420 0.50 -21.04 -12.00
C GLY A 420 -0.77 -20.17 -12.08
N ALA A 421 -1.63 -20.32 -11.08
CA ALA A 421 -2.86 -19.54 -10.98
C ALA A 421 -2.57 -18.05 -10.74
N LYS A 422 -3.41 -17.19 -11.32
CA LYS A 422 -3.39 -15.73 -11.12
C LYS A 422 -4.69 -15.33 -10.44
N SER A 423 -4.60 -14.46 -9.43
CA SER A 423 -5.78 -13.78 -8.90
C SER A 423 -6.47 -12.94 -9.98
N THR A 424 -7.75 -12.59 -9.77
CA THR A 424 -8.48 -11.65 -10.64
C THR A 424 -7.73 -10.32 -10.78
N LEU A 425 -7.05 -9.86 -9.72
CA LEU A 425 -6.19 -8.69 -9.76
C LEU A 425 -5.00 -8.88 -10.70
N CYS A 426 -4.29 -9.99 -10.54
CA CYS A 426 -3.08 -10.28 -11.32
C CYS A 426 -3.35 -10.86 -12.71
N SER A 427 -4.61 -11.11 -13.07
CA SER A 427 -5.06 -11.38 -14.45
C SER A 427 -5.60 -10.13 -15.16
N GLY A 428 -5.61 -8.97 -14.50
CA GLY A 428 -6.05 -7.70 -15.09
C GLY A 428 -7.55 -7.43 -15.00
N GLY A 429 -8.28 -8.16 -14.16
CA GLY A 429 -9.73 -7.99 -14.00
C GLY A 429 -10.15 -6.65 -13.37
N PHE A 430 -9.23 -5.97 -12.68
CA PHE A 430 -9.50 -4.69 -11.98
C PHE A 430 -8.86 -3.46 -12.64
N LYS A 431 -8.47 -3.53 -13.92
CA LYS A 431 -7.86 -2.38 -14.63
C LYS A 431 -8.70 -1.11 -14.53
N THR A 432 -10.01 -1.21 -14.78
CA THR A 432 -10.95 -0.08 -14.70
C THR A 432 -11.03 0.50 -13.28
N THR A 433 -11.05 -0.36 -12.26
CA THR A 433 -11.04 0.08 -10.86
C THR A 433 -9.74 0.82 -10.55
N ILE A 434 -8.59 0.25 -10.89
CA ILE A 434 -7.27 0.86 -10.67
C ILE A 434 -7.20 2.27 -11.30
N SER A 435 -7.60 2.40 -12.57
CA SER A 435 -7.64 3.68 -13.28
C SER A 435 -8.64 4.68 -12.67
N ALA A 436 -9.79 4.21 -12.18
CA ALA A 436 -10.78 5.07 -11.52
C ALA A 436 -10.23 5.70 -10.23
N TYR A 437 -9.30 5.04 -9.56
CA TYR A 437 -8.58 5.56 -8.39
C TYR A 437 -7.27 6.29 -8.75
N GLY A 438 -7.10 6.68 -10.01
CA GLY A 438 -5.99 7.51 -10.48
C GLY A 438 -4.66 6.77 -10.67
N PHE A 439 -4.58 5.48 -10.36
CA PHE A 439 -3.38 4.66 -10.59
C PHE A 439 -3.35 4.12 -12.02
N SER A 440 -2.17 3.71 -12.50
CA SER A 440 -2.05 3.06 -13.81
C SER A 440 -1.99 1.55 -13.65
N PRO A 441 -2.83 0.77 -14.35
CA PRO A 441 -2.72 -0.69 -14.32
C PRO A 441 -1.39 -1.17 -14.89
N MET A 442 -0.90 -2.29 -14.38
CA MET A 442 0.36 -2.86 -14.87
C MET A 442 0.20 -3.54 -16.24
N PRO A 443 1.22 -3.47 -17.12
CA PRO A 443 1.31 -4.32 -18.30
C PRO A 443 1.28 -5.80 -17.94
N SER A 444 0.75 -6.61 -18.87
CA SER A 444 1.00 -8.05 -18.87
C SER A 444 2.49 -8.34 -19.06
N THR A 445 3.06 -9.20 -18.23
CA THR A 445 4.43 -9.71 -18.37
C THR A 445 4.59 -10.61 -19.61
N ALA A 446 5.73 -10.52 -20.28
CA ALA A 446 6.09 -11.44 -21.37
C ALA A 446 6.74 -12.77 -20.89
N ASN A 447 7.06 -12.89 -19.58
CA ASN A 447 7.82 -13.98 -18.90
C ASN A 447 9.34 -13.92 -19.03
N GLN A 448 10.04 -13.68 -17.91
CA GLN A 448 11.43 -14.08 -17.68
C GLN A 448 11.66 -14.26 -16.17
N THR A 449 12.05 -15.46 -15.72
CA THR A 449 12.66 -15.88 -14.43
C THR A 449 12.07 -15.43 -13.07
N SER A 450 11.44 -14.26 -12.94
CA SER A 450 10.95 -13.67 -11.69
C SER A 450 9.43 -13.53 -11.61
N ASN A 451 8.73 -13.53 -12.75
CA ASN A 451 7.28 -13.34 -12.85
C ASN A 451 6.64 -14.27 -13.89
N ILE A 452 5.48 -14.85 -13.55
CA ILE A 452 4.70 -15.71 -14.47
C ILE A 452 4.25 -14.94 -15.71
N ALA A 453 4.22 -15.62 -16.86
CA ALA A 453 3.73 -15.08 -18.13
C ALA A 453 2.29 -14.54 -18.06
N GLY A 454 2.06 -13.39 -18.69
CA GLY A 454 0.74 -12.79 -18.83
C GLY A 454 0.11 -12.35 -17.51
N SER A 455 0.90 -12.11 -16.45
CA SER A 455 0.41 -11.50 -15.22
C SER A 455 0.46 -9.98 -15.33
N THR A 456 -0.55 -9.31 -14.77
CA THR A 456 -0.59 -7.85 -14.57
C THR A 456 -0.20 -7.49 -13.14
N CYS A 457 0.62 -8.32 -12.51
CA CYS A 457 1.27 -8.02 -11.24
C CYS A 457 2.77 -8.29 -11.39
N ARG A 458 3.56 -7.84 -10.41
CA ARG A 458 4.97 -8.20 -10.27
C ARG A 458 5.22 -8.71 -8.86
N ARG A 459 5.89 -9.85 -8.73
CA ARG A 459 6.28 -10.42 -7.44
C ARG A 459 7.74 -10.09 -7.17
N TYR A 460 7.98 -9.48 -6.02
CA TYR A 460 9.30 -9.26 -5.47
C TYR A 460 9.41 -10.02 -4.15
N LEU A 461 10.57 -10.64 -3.95
CA LEU A 461 10.96 -11.17 -2.67
C LEU A 461 11.71 -10.07 -1.93
N ALA A 462 11.49 -9.97 -0.62
CA ALA A 462 11.99 -8.88 0.20
C ALA A 462 13.36 -9.14 0.83
#